data_AF-A0A1H5ILI2-F1
#
_entry.id   AF-A0A1H5ILI2-F1
#
_cell.length_a   1.000
_cell.length_b   1.000
_cell.length_c   1.000
_cell.angle_alpha   90.00
_cell.angle_beta   90.00
_cell.angle_gamma   90.00
#
_symmetry.space_group_name_H-M   'P 1'
#
loop_
_entity.id
_entity.type
_entity.pdbx_description
1 polymer ?
#
loop_
_entity_poly.entity_id
_entity_poly.type
_entity_poly.pdbx_seq_one_letter_code
_entity_poly.pdbx_strand_id
1 'polypeptide(L)'
;MNTSLHTGPRRLRLIGVAAAALLALSACGSSSDSGSTTSETQTTDGIVGTREISDFGTVLTDADGNTLYTTDAEADGTIHCVDGCEDFWPPVAATSSDVPSDVSGVTGTFGVVARPDGSDQLTIDGKPLYTFSEDSGPGSFTGDGFEDDFQGTHFVWHAVTADGSAPSSEDTGGGYTY
;
A
#
# COMPACT_ATOMS: atom_id res chain seq x y z
N MET A 1 44.47 -29.29 -9.31
CA MET A 1 45.18 -30.07 -8.29
C MET A 1 46.19 -29.17 -7.58
N ASN A 2 45.90 -28.73 -6.36
CA ASN A 2 46.81 -28.86 -5.22
C ASN A 2 46.20 -28.19 -3.98
N THR A 3 45.80 -29.07 -3.07
CA THR A 3 45.48 -28.84 -1.66
C THR A 3 46.71 -28.38 -0.88
N SER A 4 46.53 -27.48 0.08
CA SER A 4 47.38 -27.45 1.27
C SER A 4 46.58 -27.00 2.49
N LEU A 5 46.55 -27.92 3.44
CA LEU A 5 45.92 -27.86 4.76
C LEU A 5 46.77 -26.99 5.69
N HIS A 6 46.13 -26.29 6.64
CA HIS A 6 46.82 -25.80 7.84
C HIS A 6 46.14 -26.37 9.09
N THR A 7 46.95 -26.99 9.93
CA THR A 7 46.59 -27.77 11.11
C THR A 7 47.08 -27.07 12.39
N GLY A 8 46.17 -26.81 13.33
CA GLY A 8 46.36 -26.79 14.80
C GLY A 8 46.96 -25.52 15.45
N PRO A 9 46.93 -25.37 16.80
CA PRO A 9 46.52 -26.35 17.83
C PRO A 9 45.47 -25.86 18.87
N ARG A 10 44.81 -26.83 19.50
CA ARG A 10 43.89 -26.72 20.65
C ARG A 10 44.65 -26.38 21.93
N ARG A 11 44.12 -25.48 22.77
CA ARG A 11 44.46 -25.44 24.20
C ARG A 11 43.19 -25.55 25.05
N LEU A 12 43.13 -26.71 25.69
CA LEU A 12 42.20 -27.14 26.72
C LEU A 12 42.55 -26.43 28.03
N ARG A 13 41.58 -25.81 28.72
CA ARG A 13 41.61 -25.68 30.18
C ARG A 13 40.24 -26.06 30.73
N LEU A 14 40.27 -27.14 31.51
CA LEU A 14 39.20 -27.77 32.27
C LEU A 14 39.27 -27.29 33.73
N ILE A 15 38.20 -27.64 34.47
CA ILE A 15 38.04 -27.73 35.93
C ILE A 15 37.69 -26.38 36.58
N GLY A 16 36.56 -26.15 37.26
CA GLY A 16 35.56 -26.95 38.01
C GLY A 16 35.10 -26.03 39.18
N VAL A 17 33.96 -26.12 39.88
CA VAL A 17 32.98 -27.16 40.19
C VAL A 17 31.71 -26.47 40.76
N ALA A 18 30.55 -27.01 40.35
CA ALA A 18 29.23 -27.17 41.00
C ALA A 18 28.70 -26.24 42.12
N ALA A 19 27.41 -25.87 41.96
CA ALA A 19 26.39 -26.09 42.99
C ALA A 19 25.01 -26.30 42.32
N ALA A 20 24.30 -27.33 42.77
CA ALA A 20 23.01 -27.79 42.27
C ALA A 20 21.84 -27.01 42.87
N ALA A 21 20.79 -26.78 42.07
CA ALA A 21 19.45 -26.55 42.57
C ALA A 21 18.44 -27.20 41.60
N LEU A 22 17.83 -28.28 42.05
CA LEU A 22 16.66 -28.90 41.41
C LEU A 22 15.42 -28.09 41.81
N LEU A 23 14.77 -27.46 40.83
CA LEU A 23 13.39 -27.00 40.94
C LEU A 23 12.61 -27.60 39.77
N ALA A 24 11.88 -28.68 40.05
CA ALA A 24 10.85 -29.19 39.17
C ALA A 24 9.60 -28.31 39.35
N LEU A 25 9.23 -27.55 38.33
CA LEU A 25 7.89 -27.01 38.17
C LEU A 25 7.30 -27.52 36.85
N SER A 26 6.42 -28.50 36.96
CA SER A 26 5.42 -28.76 35.94
C SER A 26 4.39 -27.64 35.99
N ALA A 27 4.25 -26.85 34.92
CA ALA A 27 3.11 -25.95 34.75
C ALA A 27 2.87 -25.67 33.25
N CYS A 28 1.65 -26.05 32.83
CA CYS A 28 0.80 -25.53 31.75
C CYS A 28 1.42 -24.81 30.54
N GLY A 29 0.99 -25.20 29.33
CA GLY A 29 1.24 -24.42 28.12
C GLY A 29 0.62 -23.02 28.17
N SER A 30 1.11 -22.14 27.28
CA SER A 30 0.36 -21.10 26.57
C SER A 30 1.35 -20.19 25.83
N SER A 31 1.01 -19.94 24.58
CA SER A 31 1.30 -18.69 23.87
C SER A 31 2.75 -18.24 23.78
N SER A 32 3.42 -18.66 22.71
CA SER A 32 4.34 -17.75 22.02
C SER A 32 3.50 -16.64 21.41
N ASP A 33 3.23 -15.63 22.22
CA ASP A 33 2.93 -14.29 21.74
C ASP A 33 4.21 -13.80 21.04
N SER A 34 4.14 -13.63 19.73
CA SER A 34 5.21 -13.08 18.92
C SER A 34 4.56 -12.16 17.91
N GLY A 35 4.38 -10.93 18.36
CA GLY A 35 4.09 -9.77 17.54
C GLY A 35 2.64 -9.70 17.11
N SER A 36 1.87 -8.83 17.78
CA SER A 36 0.86 -8.05 17.07
C SER A 36 1.57 -7.26 15.98
N THR A 37 1.73 -7.85 14.81
CA THR A 37 1.64 -7.09 13.57
C THR A 37 0.25 -6.48 13.62
N THR A 38 0.15 -5.14 13.60
CA THR A 38 -1.12 -4.49 13.24
C THR A 38 -1.54 -5.14 11.94
N SER A 39 -2.53 -6.02 12.02
CA SER A 39 -3.07 -6.71 10.86
C SER A 39 -3.82 -5.64 10.10
N GLU A 40 -3.14 -4.99 9.15
CA GLU A 40 -3.80 -4.14 8.17
C GLU A 40 -4.96 -4.95 7.60
N THR A 41 -6.18 -4.50 7.91
CA THR A 41 -7.38 -5.21 7.52
C THR A 41 -7.65 -4.83 6.07
N GLN A 42 -7.08 -5.61 5.14
CA GLN A 42 -7.45 -5.53 3.73
C GLN A 42 -8.79 -6.22 3.54
N THR A 43 -9.72 -5.55 2.89
CA THR A 43 -10.93 -6.18 2.33
C THR A 43 -10.89 -6.06 0.83
N THR A 44 -11.14 -7.15 0.11
CA THR A 44 -11.13 -7.16 -1.36
C THR A 44 -12.47 -7.68 -1.86
N ASP A 45 -13.11 -6.96 -2.77
CA ASP A 45 -14.31 -7.37 -3.50
C ASP A 45 -14.06 -7.22 -5.01
N GLY A 46 -13.88 -8.34 -5.69
CA GLY A 46 -13.50 -8.35 -7.10
C GLY A 46 -12.08 -7.80 -7.33
N ILE A 47 -11.98 -6.78 -8.18
CA ILE A 47 -10.70 -6.17 -8.59
C ILE A 47 -10.24 -5.01 -7.71
N VAL A 48 -11.05 -4.61 -6.71
CA VAL A 48 -10.73 -3.53 -5.79
C VAL A 48 -10.98 -3.93 -4.35
N GLY A 49 -10.46 -3.13 -3.44
CA GLY A 49 -10.60 -3.33 -2.00
C GLY A 49 -10.37 -2.06 -1.23
N THR A 50 -10.37 -2.15 0.09
CA THR A 50 -9.93 -1.07 0.98
C THR A 50 -8.83 -1.52 1.92
N ARG A 51 -7.98 -0.56 2.31
CA ARG A 51 -6.93 -0.73 3.30
C ARG A 51 -6.86 0.48 4.21
N GLU A 52 -6.78 0.24 5.52
CA GLU A 52 -6.42 1.28 6.49
C GLU A 52 -4.90 1.48 6.48
N ILE A 53 -4.49 2.74 6.31
CA ILE A 53 -3.11 3.19 6.37
C ILE A 53 -2.99 4.11 7.59
N SER A 54 -2.08 3.76 8.50
CA SER A 54 -1.84 4.54 9.71
C SER A 54 -1.48 5.99 9.38
N ASP A 55 -2.04 6.93 10.13
CA ASP A 55 -1.85 8.38 10.00
C ASP A 55 -2.35 9.00 8.68
N PHE A 56 -2.95 8.22 7.78
CA PHE A 56 -3.55 8.71 6.52
C PHE A 56 -5.07 8.48 6.47
N GLY A 57 -5.51 7.26 6.77
CA GLY A 57 -6.91 6.86 6.69
C GLY A 57 -7.12 5.59 5.87
N THR A 58 -8.38 5.27 5.58
CA THR A 58 -8.72 4.12 4.73
C THR A 58 -8.73 4.54 3.27
N VAL A 59 -8.02 3.82 2.43
CA VAL A 59 -7.92 4.07 0.98
C VAL A 59 -8.55 2.95 0.17
N LEU A 60 -9.03 3.29 -1.02
CA LEU A 60 -9.34 2.34 -2.08
C LEU A 60 -8.04 1.76 -2.63
N THR A 61 -8.06 0.46 -2.90
CA THR A 61 -6.92 -0.30 -3.42
C THR A 61 -7.33 -1.19 -4.58
N ASP A 62 -6.38 -1.62 -5.41
CA ASP A 62 -6.57 -2.75 -6.31
C ASP A 62 -6.60 -4.10 -5.56
N ALA A 63 -6.77 -5.19 -6.30
CA ALA A 63 -6.76 -6.54 -5.75
C ALA A 63 -5.43 -6.94 -5.06
N ASP A 64 -4.31 -6.33 -5.44
CA ASP A 64 -3.00 -6.55 -4.85
C ASP A 64 -2.76 -5.67 -3.61
N GLY A 65 -3.63 -4.68 -3.37
CA GLY A 65 -3.60 -3.78 -2.23
C GLY A 65 -2.83 -2.49 -2.45
N ASN A 66 -2.49 -2.16 -3.70
CA ASN A 66 -1.88 -0.89 -4.06
C ASN A 66 -2.93 0.22 -4.01
N THR A 67 -2.56 1.39 -3.50
CA THR A 67 -3.46 2.56 -3.41
C THR A 67 -3.90 3.01 -4.79
N LEU A 68 -5.19 3.33 -4.93
CA LEU A 68 -5.76 3.87 -6.16
C LEU A 68 -5.88 5.38 -6.11
N TYR A 69 -5.58 6.00 -7.25
CA TYR A 69 -5.48 7.43 -7.41
C TYR A 69 -6.41 7.94 -8.51
N THR A 70 -6.87 9.18 -8.34
CA THR A 70 -7.58 9.96 -9.37
C THR A 70 -6.98 11.35 -9.48
N THR A 71 -7.39 12.09 -10.51
CA THR A 71 -7.04 13.50 -10.67
C THR A 71 -8.26 14.32 -11.08
N ASP A 72 -8.26 15.62 -10.76
CA ASP A 72 -9.27 16.55 -11.25
C ASP A 72 -9.05 16.97 -12.71
N ALA A 73 -7.85 16.77 -13.25
CA ALA A 73 -7.58 16.99 -14.67
C ALA A 73 -8.43 16.07 -15.58
N GLU A 74 -8.84 14.91 -15.06
CA GLU A 74 -9.67 13.91 -15.76
C GLU A 74 -11.07 13.77 -15.13
N ALA A 75 -11.57 14.82 -14.48
CA ALA A 75 -12.82 14.77 -13.72
C ALA A 75 -14.07 14.44 -14.55
N ASP A 76 -14.05 14.70 -15.86
CA ASP A 76 -15.15 14.41 -16.77
C ASP A 76 -15.01 13.06 -17.48
N GLY A 77 -14.01 12.26 -17.10
CA GLY A 77 -13.69 10.97 -17.71
C GLY A 77 -12.86 11.10 -19.00
N THR A 78 -12.46 12.30 -19.41
CA THR A 78 -11.51 12.47 -20.52
C THR A 78 -10.12 12.06 -20.08
N ILE A 79 -9.52 11.09 -20.79
CA ILE A 79 -8.18 10.60 -20.47
C ILE A 79 -7.12 11.49 -21.12
N HIS A 80 -6.27 12.04 -20.29
CA HIS A 80 -5.08 12.83 -20.61
C HIS A 80 -3.79 12.09 -20.26
N CYS A 81 -3.80 11.22 -19.25
CA CYS A 81 -2.66 10.40 -18.86
C CYS A 81 -2.50 9.25 -19.87
N VAL A 82 -1.70 9.47 -20.91
CA VAL A 82 -1.34 8.48 -21.93
C VAL A 82 0.16 8.51 -22.21
N ASP A 83 0.66 7.50 -22.93
CA ASP A 83 2.08 7.32 -23.24
C ASP A 83 2.94 7.30 -21.96
N GLY A 84 3.96 8.16 -21.85
CA GLY A 84 4.88 8.18 -20.71
C GLY A 84 4.24 8.51 -19.36
N CYS A 85 2.99 9.01 -19.34
CA CYS A 85 2.25 9.15 -18.08
C CYS A 85 1.91 7.77 -17.48
N GLU A 86 1.57 6.79 -18.32
CA GLU A 86 1.17 5.44 -17.90
C GLU A 86 2.33 4.64 -17.29
N ASP A 87 3.58 5.00 -17.62
CA ASP A 87 4.76 4.41 -17.01
C ASP A 87 4.83 4.73 -15.51
N PHE A 88 4.34 5.91 -15.11
CA PHE A 88 4.30 6.35 -13.71
C PHE A 88 2.96 6.05 -13.05
N TRP A 89 1.87 6.19 -13.80
CA TRP A 89 0.51 6.03 -13.36
C TRP A 89 -0.18 4.93 -14.18
N PRO A 90 0.09 3.64 -13.92
CA PRO A 90 -0.53 2.57 -14.67
C PRO A 90 -2.05 2.55 -14.46
N PRO A 91 -2.85 2.47 -15.54
CA PRO A 91 -4.31 2.44 -15.45
C PRO A 91 -4.80 1.13 -14.84
N VAL A 92 -5.83 1.21 -14.00
CA VAL A 92 -6.52 0.02 -13.47
C VAL A 92 -7.45 -0.53 -14.54
N ALA A 93 -6.99 -1.56 -15.25
CA ALA A 93 -7.77 -2.21 -16.30
C ALA A 93 -9.03 -2.89 -15.74
N ALA A 94 -10.18 -2.65 -16.36
CA ALA A 94 -11.43 -3.29 -15.98
C ALA A 94 -12.41 -3.34 -17.15
N THR A 95 -13.16 -4.44 -17.26
CA THR A 95 -14.32 -4.55 -18.16
C THR A 95 -15.61 -4.29 -17.40
N SER A 96 -16.73 -4.10 -18.11
CA SER A 96 -18.04 -3.89 -17.45
C SER A 96 -18.47 -5.04 -16.53
N SER A 97 -17.93 -6.25 -16.71
CA SER A 97 -18.20 -7.38 -15.81
C SER A 97 -17.36 -7.37 -14.54
N ASP A 98 -16.29 -6.58 -14.50
CA ASP A 98 -15.40 -6.45 -13.34
C ASP A 98 -15.83 -5.32 -12.40
N VAL A 99 -16.75 -4.45 -12.85
CA VAL A 99 -17.22 -3.29 -12.08
C VAL A 99 -17.92 -3.76 -10.81
N PRO A 100 -17.37 -3.44 -9.62
CA PRO A 100 -18.02 -3.77 -8.36
C PRO A 100 -19.29 -2.94 -8.18
N SER A 101 -20.34 -3.55 -7.63
CA SER A 101 -21.58 -2.85 -7.34
C SER A 101 -21.51 -1.98 -6.09
N ASP A 102 -20.65 -2.35 -5.15
CA ASP A 102 -20.41 -1.67 -3.87
C ASP A 102 -19.03 -2.08 -3.36
N VAL A 103 -18.36 -1.21 -2.62
CA VAL A 103 -17.14 -1.54 -1.89
C VAL A 103 -17.28 -0.92 -0.50
N SER A 104 -17.14 -1.74 0.54
CA SER A 104 -17.39 -1.31 1.91
C SER A 104 -16.53 -0.10 2.31
N GLY A 105 -17.20 0.97 2.77
CA GLY A 105 -16.55 2.22 3.18
C GLY A 105 -16.24 3.18 2.02
N VAL A 106 -16.38 2.75 0.76
CA VAL A 106 -16.12 3.61 -0.39
C VAL A 106 -17.42 4.22 -0.88
N THR A 107 -17.50 5.54 -0.87
CA THR A 107 -18.61 6.28 -1.47
C THR A 107 -18.28 6.61 -2.92
N GLY A 108 -19.19 6.31 -3.83
CA GLY A 108 -19.07 6.65 -5.24
C GLY A 108 -19.70 5.59 -6.14
N THR A 109 -19.79 5.89 -7.42
CA THR A 109 -20.30 4.96 -8.44
C THR A 109 -19.14 4.43 -9.26
N PHE A 110 -18.89 3.12 -9.19
CA PHE A 110 -17.91 2.49 -10.07
C PHE A 110 -18.43 2.37 -11.51
N GLY A 111 -17.53 2.47 -12.47
CA GLY A 111 -17.83 2.33 -13.88
C GLY A 111 -16.60 1.97 -14.70
N VAL A 112 -16.72 2.09 -16.02
CA VAL A 112 -15.59 1.96 -16.94
C VAL A 112 -15.56 3.11 -17.93
N VAL A 113 -14.36 3.45 -18.39
CA VAL A 113 -14.13 4.39 -19.48
C VAL A 113 -13.25 3.76 -20.54
N ALA A 114 -13.54 4.04 -21.81
CA ALA A 114 -12.70 3.61 -22.92
C ALA A 114 -11.48 4.52 -23.03
N ARG A 115 -10.29 3.92 -23.07
CA ARG A 115 -9.02 4.63 -23.27
C ARG A 115 -8.77 4.89 -24.76
N PRO A 116 -7.95 5.89 -25.12
CA PRO A 116 -7.58 6.18 -26.51
C PRO A 116 -6.88 5.02 -27.26
N ASP A 117 -6.23 4.12 -26.53
CA ASP A 117 -5.58 2.91 -27.07
C ASP A 117 -6.56 1.76 -27.34
N GLY A 118 -7.83 1.91 -26.96
CA GLY A 118 -8.89 0.92 -27.12
C GLY A 118 -9.05 -0.07 -25.95
N SER A 119 -8.28 0.08 -24.88
CA SER A 119 -8.50 -0.64 -23.62
C SER A 119 -9.60 0.03 -22.78
N ASP A 120 -10.09 -0.67 -21.75
CA ASP A 120 -11.06 -0.13 -20.78
C ASP A 120 -10.40 0.01 -19.41
N GLN A 121 -10.77 1.06 -18.68
CA GLN A 121 -10.24 1.38 -17.35
C GLN A 121 -11.36 1.59 -16.34
N LEU A 122 -11.14 1.15 -15.11
CA LEU A 122 -12.04 1.37 -13.99
C LEU A 122 -12.15 2.86 -13.66
N THR A 123 -13.36 3.29 -13.33
CA THR A 123 -13.63 4.64 -12.83
C THR A 123 -14.36 4.59 -11.49
N ILE A 124 -14.25 5.68 -10.72
CA ILE A 124 -15.14 6.01 -9.61
C ILE A 124 -15.68 7.42 -9.80
N ASP A 125 -17.00 7.58 -9.75
CA ASP A 125 -17.69 8.84 -10.05
C ASP A 125 -17.28 9.46 -11.40
N GLY A 126 -16.96 8.59 -12.38
CA GLY A 126 -16.52 8.98 -13.72
C GLY A 126 -15.02 9.32 -13.83
N LYS A 127 -14.28 9.41 -12.72
CA LYS A 127 -12.83 9.65 -12.71
C LYS A 127 -12.06 8.35 -12.97
N PRO A 128 -11.10 8.31 -13.91
CA PRO A 128 -10.27 7.12 -14.15
C PRO A 128 -9.36 6.81 -12.97
N LEU A 129 -9.23 5.53 -12.63
CA LEU A 129 -8.43 5.04 -11.50
C LEU A 129 -7.07 4.52 -11.94
N TYR A 130 -6.03 4.95 -11.24
CA TYR A 130 -4.64 4.59 -11.51
C TYR A 130 -3.95 4.03 -10.28
N THR A 131 -2.93 3.22 -10.50
CA THR A 131 -1.91 2.90 -9.48
C THR A 131 -0.72 3.84 -9.65
N PHE A 132 0.23 3.83 -8.70
CA PHE A 132 1.46 4.61 -8.82
C PHE A 132 2.68 3.68 -8.81
N SER A 133 3.53 3.80 -9.82
CA SER A 133 4.68 2.91 -10.01
C SER A 133 5.82 3.11 -8.99
N GLU A 134 5.90 4.30 -8.37
CA GLU A 134 6.91 4.58 -7.34
C GLU A 134 6.46 4.22 -5.93
N ASP A 135 5.20 3.81 -5.76
CA ASP A 135 4.76 3.23 -4.50
C ASP A 135 5.49 1.91 -4.22
N SER A 136 5.95 1.75 -2.98
CA SER A 136 6.74 0.58 -2.57
C SER A 136 5.93 -0.71 -2.40
N GLY A 137 4.65 -0.67 -2.75
CA GLY A 137 3.68 -1.76 -2.62
C GLY A 137 2.55 -1.42 -1.65
N PRO A 138 1.82 -2.44 -1.19
CA PRO A 138 0.57 -2.24 -0.46
C PRO A 138 0.76 -1.43 0.84
N GLY A 139 -0.12 -0.44 1.05
CA GLY A 139 -0.01 0.52 2.15
C GLY A 139 0.90 1.73 1.87
N SER A 140 1.55 1.78 0.72
CA SER A 140 2.17 3.01 0.22
C SER A 140 1.08 3.94 -0.32
N PHE A 141 1.26 5.24 -0.09
CA PHE A 141 0.35 6.28 -0.60
C PHE A 141 1.11 7.49 -1.13
N THR A 142 2.36 7.30 -1.59
CA THR A 142 3.28 8.40 -1.91
C THR A 142 2.87 9.22 -3.12
N GLY A 143 1.95 8.71 -3.94
CA GLY A 143 1.32 9.46 -5.02
C GLY A 143 0.30 10.51 -4.56
N ASP A 144 -0.10 10.53 -3.29
CA ASP A 144 -1.08 11.51 -2.81
C ASP A 144 -0.48 12.92 -2.78
N GLY A 145 -1.12 13.87 -3.45
CA GLY A 145 -0.62 15.23 -3.64
C GLY A 145 0.57 15.31 -4.60
N PHE A 146 0.93 14.24 -5.30
CA PHE A 146 2.00 14.27 -6.29
C PHE A 146 1.57 15.11 -7.49
N GLU A 147 2.51 15.90 -8.02
CA GLU A 147 2.28 16.77 -9.17
C GLU A 147 3.24 16.41 -10.30
N ASP A 148 2.70 16.28 -11.51
CA ASP A 148 3.48 16.12 -12.73
C ASP A 148 2.82 16.76 -13.94
N ASP A 149 3.59 16.85 -15.03
CA ASP A 149 3.15 17.44 -16.28
C ASP A 149 3.42 16.48 -17.43
N PHE A 150 2.37 16.01 -18.09
CA PHE A 150 2.46 15.18 -19.28
C PHE A 150 1.64 15.77 -20.42
N GLN A 151 2.25 15.84 -21.61
CA GLN A 151 1.61 16.29 -22.85
C GLN A 151 0.88 17.65 -22.76
N GLY A 152 1.31 18.53 -21.84
CA GLY A 152 0.71 19.85 -21.63
C GLY A 152 -0.48 19.87 -20.67
N THR A 153 -0.80 18.74 -20.04
CA THR A 153 -1.72 18.64 -18.92
C THR A 153 -0.92 18.60 -17.61
N HIS A 154 -1.34 19.42 -16.65
CA HIS A 154 -0.83 19.39 -15.28
C HIS A 154 -1.74 18.49 -14.44
N PHE A 155 -1.15 17.53 -13.74
CA PHE A 155 -1.86 16.58 -12.90
C PHE A 155 -1.53 16.87 -11.44
N VAL A 156 -2.58 16.88 -10.62
CA VAL A 156 -2.47 16.69 -9.17
C VAL A 156 -3.18 15.39 -8.84
N TRP A 157 -2.46 14.47 -8.21
CA TRP A 157 -2.94 13.14 -7.92
C TRP A 157 -3.47 13.03 -6.49
N HIS A 158 -4.57 12.31 -6.33
CA HIS A 158 -5.26 12.16 -5.04
C HIS A 158 -5.57 10.69 -4.78
N ALA A 159 -5.11 10.17 -3.64
CA ALA A 159 -5.51 8.85 -3.19
C ALA A 159 -7.03 8.86 -2.94
N VAL A 160 -7.71 7.83 -3.42
CA VAL A 160 -9.15 7.69 -3.20
C VAL A 160 -9.38 7.17 -1.78
N THR A 161 -9.90 8.01 -0.89
CA THR A 161 -10.17 7.64 0.50
C THR A 161 -11.59 7.10 0.68
N ALA A 162 -11.72 6.02 1.44
CA ALA A 162 -13.00 5.58 1.99
C ALA A 162 -13.55 6.65 2.97
N ASP A 163 -14.86 6.93 2.87
CA ASP A 163 -15.61 7.90 3.69
C ASP A 163 -15.24 9.41 3.57
N GLY A 164 -14.55 9.85 2.52
CA GLY A 164 -14.28 11.29 2.32
C GLY A 164 -13.50 11.95 3.47
N SER A 165 -12.85 11.13 4.31
CA SER A 165 -11.87 11.61 5.28
C SER A 165 -10.62 11.96 4.49
N ALA A 166 -10.53 13.24 4.11
CA ALA A 166 -9.25 13.82 3.72
C ALA A 166 -8.19 13.41 4.77
N PRO A 167 -6.95 13.14 4.36
CA PRO A 167 -5.89 12.85 5.32
C PRO A 167 -5.89 13.96 6.35
N SER A 168 -5.93 13.57 7.63
CA SER A 168 -5.93 14.51 8.72
C SER A 168 -4.72 15.41 8.55
N SER A 169 -4.96 16.64 8.10
CA SER A 169 -3.98 17.70 8.22
C SER A 169 -3.70 17.78 9.71
N GLU A 170 -2.55 17.29 10.14
CA GLU A 170 -2.07 17.53 11.49
C GLU A 170 -2.06 19.05 11.67
N ASP A 171 -3.03 19.54 12.44
CA ASP A 171 -3.06 20.88 13.00
C ASP A 171 -1.82 21.02 13.88
N THR A 172 -0.68 21.29 13.25
CA THR A 172 0.48 21.84 13.94
C THR A 172 0.15 23.31 14.22
N GLY A 173 -0.76 23.51 15.17
CA GLY A 173 -1.02 24.76 15.87
C GLY A 173 0.18 25.16 16.71
N GLY A 174 1.32 25.38 16.07
CA GLY A 174 2.52 25.98 16.63
C GLY A 174 2.39 27.48 16.59
N GLY A 175 1.69 28.06 17.56
CA GLY A 175 1.64 29.50 17.76
C GLY A 175 3.04 30.07 17.99
N TYR A 176 3.54 30.88 17.05
CA TYR A 176 4.69 31.75 17.28
C TYR A 176 4.20 33.18 17.51
N THR A 177 4.42 33.67 18.72
CA THR A 177 4.31 35.09 19.06
C THR A 177 5.62 35.78 18.71
N TYR A 178 5.55 36.88 17.95
CA TYR A 178 6.54 37.95 17.95
C TYR A 178 5.82 39.28 18.17
#